data_AF-L1P7H9-F1
#
_entry.id   AF-L1P7H9-F1
#
_cell.length_a   1.000
_cell.length_b   1.000
_cell.length_c   1.000
_cell.angle_alpha   90.00
_cell.angle_beta   90.00
_cell.angle_gamma   90.00
#
_symmetry.space_group_name_H-M   'P 1'
#
loop_
_entity.id
_entity.type
_entity.pdbx_description
1 polymer ?
#
loop_
_entity_poly.entity_id
_entity_poly.type
_entity_poly.pdbx_seq_one_letter_code
_entity_poly.pdbx_strand_id
1 'polypeptide(L)'
;MRKIILIIMVMFLFSCQEEKKMEFIHSKAIKSLFLIKNPPSSDSLLKKEISLFLIESYKKMEEGGSYKMFYRYTGNTKDFIKSERPGGYFREYLDYYPQDELAVFLVSKCKTDTTKLVGKLIFYGNDGSEYGLTKIDTLIYHCK
;
A
#
# COMPACT_ATOMS: atom_id res chain seq x y z
N MET A 1 -38.44 -12.00 29.05
CA MET A 1 -37.15 -11.42 29.50
C MET A 1 -35.94 -12.30 29.18
N ARG A 2 -35.91 -13.60 29.53
CA ARG A 2 -34.76 -14.50 29.20
C ARG A 2 -34.37 -14.54 27.70
N LYS A 3 -35.35 -14.54 26.79
CA LYS A 3 -35.08 -14.54 25.33
C LYS A 3 -34.48 -13.22 24.80
N ILE A 4 -34.84 -12.07 25.39
CA ILE A 4 -34.32 -10.75 24.99
C ILE A 4 -32.86 -10.58 25.45
N ILE A 5 -32.52 -11.08 26.64
CA ILE A 5 -31.14 -11.08 27.16
C ILE A 5 -30.22 -11.91 26.26
N LEU A 6 -30.69 -13.06 25.77
CA LEU A 6 -29.96 -13.89 24.82
C LEU A 6 -29.70 -13.18 23.48
N ILE A 7 -30.68 -12.42 22.96
CA ILE A 7 -30.54 -11.68 21.69
C ILE A 7 -29.53 -10.53 21.83
N ILE A 8 -29.56 -9.78 22.94
CA ILE A 8 -28.62 -8.69 23.21
C ILE A 8 -27.20 -9.24 23.38
N MET A 9 -27.03 -10.36 24.09
CA MET A 9 -25.73 -11.01 24.31
C MET A 9 -25.12 -11.56 23.01
N VAL A 10 -25.93 -12.04 22.06
CA VAL A 10 -25.46 -12.46 20.73
C VAL A 10 -25.03 -11.27 19.87
N MET A 11 -25.69 -10.11 19.98
CA MET A 11 -25.29 -8.89 19.24
C MET A 11 -23.92 -8.34 19.71
N PHE A 12 -23.60 -8.43 21.00
CA PHE A 12 -22.29 -8.00 21.51
C PHE A 12 -21.13 -8.91 21.07
N LEU A 13 -21.38 -10.18 20.77
CA LEU A 13 -20.35 -11.11 20.28
C LEU A 13 -19.92 -10.80 18.83
N PHE A 14 -20.78 -10.17 18.02
CA PHE A 14 -20.43 -9.73 16.66
C PHE A 14 -19.84 -8.31 16.62
N SER A 15 -19.94 -7.53 17.70
CA SER A 15 -19.54 -6.12 17.73
C SER A 15 -18.07 -5.87 18.07
N CYS A 16 -17.30 -6.91 18.40
CA CYS A 16 -15.87 -6.80 18.72
C CYS A 16 -15.00 -7.59 17.74
N GLN A 17 -15.13 -7.33 16.45
CA GLN A 17 -13.96 -7.42 15.58
C GLN A 17 -13.23 -6.09 15.69
N GLU A 18 -12.25 -6.01 16.61
CA GLU A 18 -11.25 -4.95 16.52
C GLU A 18 -10.64 -5.02 15.13
N GLU A 19 -10.95 -4.03 14.28
CA GLU A 19 -10.27 -3.86 13.01
C GLU A 19 -8.78 -3.69 13.32
N LYS A 20 -7.99 -4.72 12.98
CA LYS A 20 -6.55 -4.67 13.18
C LYS A 20 -6.01 -3.45 12.43
N LYS A 21 -5.26 -2.61 13.14
CA LYS A 21 -4.67 -1.41 12.56
C LYS A 21 -3.85 -1.77 11.32
N MET A 22 -4.00 -0.97 10.28
CA MET A 22 -3.18 -1.07 9.07
C MET A 22 -1.72 -0.75 9.40
N GLU A 23 -0.80 -1.56 8.89
CA GLU A 23 0.64 -1.42 9.13
C GLU A 23 1.40 -1.40 7.79
N PHE A 24 2.34 -0.47 7.65
CA PHE A 24 3.29 -0.42 6.54
C PHE A 24 4.61 -1.08 6.95
N ILE A 25 4.98 -2.15 6.26
CA ILE A 25 6.21 -2.89 6.48
C ILE A 25 7.18 -2.57 5.34
N HIS A 26 8.26 -1.85 5.64
CA HIS A 26 9.30 -1.59 4.65
C HIS A 26 10.10 -2.86 4.37
N SER A 27 10.25 -3.20 3.09
CA SER A 27 11.08 -4.32 2.67
C SER A 27 12.57 -4.01 2.83
N LYS A 28 13.30 -4.94 3.44
CA LYS A 28 14.77 -4.97 3.48
C LYS A 28 15.36 -5.63 2.23
N ALA A 29 14.60 -6.45 1.50
CA ALA A 29 15.05 -7.12 0.28
C ALA A 29 14.96 -6.21 -0.96
N ILE A 30 13.90 -5.41 -1.04
CA ILE A 30 13.59 -4.51 -2.18
C ILE A 30 13.33 -3.12 -1.62
N LYS A 31 14.31 -2.20 -1.73
CA LYS A 31 14.26 -0.88 -1.09
C LYS A 31 13.00 -0.04 -1.42
N SER A 32 12.44 -0.22 -2.61
CA SER A 32 11.25 0.51 -3.09
C SER A 32 9.91 -0.12 -2.66
N LEU A 33 9.92 -1.27 -1.97
CA LEU A 33 8.72 -2.04 -1.64
C LEU A 33 8.25 -1.80 -0.19
N PHE A 34 6.95 -1.57 -0.06
CA PHE A 34 6.22 -1.61 1.21
C PHE A 34 5.14 -2.68 1.14
N LEU A 35 5.06 -3.53 2.17
CA LEU A 35 3.94 -4.45 2.34
C LEU A 35 2.93 -3.88 3.34
N ILE A 36 1.66 -3.89 2.98
CA ILE A 36 0.55 -3.40 3.79
C ILE A 36 -0.14 -4.58 4.47
N LYS A 37 -0.07 -4.62 5.80
CA LYS A 37 -0.77 -5.60 6.62
C LYS A 37 -2.09 -5.01 7.11
N ASN A 38 -3.14 -5.82 7.11
CA ASN A 38 -4.51 -5.42 7.47
C ASN A 38 -4.99 -4.15 6.72
N PRO A 39 -4.89 -4.09 5.37
CA PRO A 39 -5.49 -2.98 4.64
C PRO A 39 -7.00 -2.94 4.91
N PRO A 40 -7.60 -1.75 5.03
CA PRO A 40 -9.04 -1.61 5.18
C PRO A 40 -9.75 -2.12 3.93
N SER A 41 -10.95 -2.68 4.10
CA SER A 41 -11.81 -3.12 2.99
C SER A 41 -12.28 -1.98 2.09
N SER A 42 -12.31 -0.75 2.62
CA SER A 42 -12.64 0.44 1.84
C SER A 42 -11.44 0.93 1.03
N ASP A 43 -11.58 0.90 -0.29
CA ASP A 43 -10.59 1.47 -1.21
C ASP A 43 -10.31 2.95 -0.96
N SER A 44 -11.35 3.73 -0.63
CA SER A 44 -11.18 5.14 -0.30
C SER A 44 -10.29 5.35 0.94
N LEU A 45 -10.45 4.49 1.95
CA LEU A 45 -9.64 4.56 3.18
C LEU A 45 -8.21 4.08 2.90
N LEU A 46 -8.05 2.95 2.20
CA LEU A 46 -6.75 2.44 1.79
C LEU A 46 -5.94 3.50 1.01
N LYS A 47 -6.58 4.13 0.01
CA LYS A 47 -5.97 5.20 -0.78
C LYS A 47 -5.54 6.39 0.09
N LYS A 48 -6.40 6.81 1.03
CA LYS A 48 -6.13 7.92 1.95
C LYS A 48 -4.90 7.61 2.82
N GLU A 49 -4.83 6.42 3.41
CA GLU A 49 -3.71 6.00 4.26
C GLU A 49 -2.39 5.93 3.47
N ILE A 50 -2.39 5.36 2.25
CA ILE A 50 -1.19 5.34 1.38
C ILE A 50 -0.76 6.78 1.03
N SER A 51 -1.70 7.67 0.74
CA SER A 51 -1.40 9.07 0.41
C SER A 51 -0.78 9.81 1.60
N LEU A 52 -1.33 9.62 2.80
CA LEU A 52 -0.78 10.20 4.04
C LEU A 52 0.64 9.68 4.31
N PHE A 53 0.84 8.37 4.19
CA PHE A 53 2.16 7.75 4.31
C PHE A 53 3.18 8.38 3.34
N LEU A 54 2.80 8.59 2.08
CA LEU A 54 3.67 9.21 1.07
C LEU A 54 4.03 10.65 1.41
N ILE A 55 3.07 11.46 1.86
CA ILE A 55 3.26 12.86 2.28
C ILE A 55 4.20 12.95 3.49
N GLU A 56 4.02 12.08 4.47
CA GLU A 56 4.89 12.02 5.65
C GLU A 56 6.30 11.55 5.28
N SER A 57 6.42 10.60 4.35
CA SER A 57 7.71 10.08 3.91
C SER A 57 8.52 11.10 3.10
N TYR A 58 7.87 11.99 2.33
CA TYR A 58 8.55 13.02 1.54
C TYR A 58 9.25 14.06 2.38
N LYS A 59 8.70 14.42 3.55
CA LYS A 59 9.38 15.30 4.50
C LYS A 59 10.74 14.74 4.96
N LYS A 60 10.99 13.45 4.71
CA LYS A 60 12.18 12.69 5.12
C LYS A 60 12.96 12.11 3.92
N MET A 61 12.61 12.46 2.68
CA MET A 61 13.24 11.89 1.47
C MET A 61 14.62 12.51 1.23
N GLU A 62 15.66 11.88 1.76
CA GLU A 62 17.03 12.05 1.25
C GLU A 62 17.47 10.89 0.34
N GLU A 63 16.95 9.67 0.49
CA GLU A 63 17.40 8.54 -0.32
C GLU A 63 16.27 7.53 -0.53
N GLY A 64 15.73 7.43 -1.74
CA GLY A 64 14.65 6.46 -1.96
C GLY A 64 14.02 6.42 -3.33
N GLY A 65 14.84 6.34 -4.39
CA GLY A 65 14.42 5.91 -5.74
C GLY A 65 13.36 6.78 -6.44
N SER A 66 13.23 6.60 -7.75
CA SER A 66 12.19 7.26 -8.55
C SER A 66 10.80 6.63 -8.39
N TYR A 67 10.62 5.64 -7.51
CA TYR A 67 9.33 4.96 -7.33
C TYR A 67 9.21 4.20 -6.00
N LYS A 68 7.97 3.97 -5.55
CA LYS A 68 7.59 3.12 -4.42
C LYS A 68 6.43 2.20 -4.81
N MET A 69 6.46 0.96 -4.36
CA MET A 69 5.41 -0.04 -4.61
C MET A 69 4.76 -0.43 -3.29
N PHE A 70 3.44 -0.60 -3.31
CA PHE A 70 2.64 -1.00 -2.16
C PHE A 70 1.93 -2.31 -2.51
N TYR A 71 2.31 -3.38 -1.82
CA TYR A 71 1.71 -4.70 -2.00
C TYR A 71 1.00 -5.13 -0.72
N ARG A 72 -0.02 -5.97 -0.83
CA ARG A 72 -0.69 -6.59 0.31
C ARG A 72 0.27 -7.56 0.97
N TYR A 73 0.30 -7.59 2.30
CA TYR A 73 1.02 -8.61 3.06
C TYR A 73 0.22 -9.92 3.04
N THR A 74 0.69 -10.89 2.25
CA THR A 74 0.06 -12.21 2.09
C THR A 74 1.11 -13.33 2.18
N GLY A 75 0.67 -14.58 2.10
CA GLY A 75 1.58 -15.72 1.99
C GLY A 75 2.50 -15.65 0.77
N ASN A 76 2.06 -15.01 -0.31
CA ASN A 76 2.82 -14.85 -1.55
C ASN A 76 3.90 -13.78 -1.45
N THR A 77 3.61 -12.68 -0.72
CA THR A 77 4.48 -11.50 -0.73
C THR A 77 5.38 -11.39 0.49
N LYS A 78 5.09 -12.10 1.59
CA LYS A 78 5.82 -11.98 2.86
C LYS A 78 7.34 -12.16 2.74
N ASP A 79 7.79 -13.02 1.83
CA ASP A 79 9.21 -13.36 1.68
C ASP A 79 10.00 -12.19 1.05
N PHE A 80 9.31 -11.24 0.41
CA PHE A 80 9.93 -10.02 -0.07
C PHE A 80 10.28 -9.03 1.04
N ILE A 81 9.86 -9.22 2.30
CA ILE A 81 10.30 -8.34 3.40
C ILE A 81 11.78 -8.54 3.70
N LYS A 82 12.19 -9.79 3.83
CA LYS A 82 13.56 -10.18 4.14
C LYS A 82 13.84 -11.45 3.37
N SER A 83 14.75 -11.37 2.41
CA SER A 83 15.13 -12.51 1.59
C SER A 83 16.20 -13.34 2.28
N GLU A 84 15.94 -14.64 2.41
CA GLU A 84 16.98 -15.64 2.72
C GLU A 84 17.53 -16.29 1.45
N ARG A 85 16.97 -15.96 0.28
CA ARG A 85 17.42 -16.45 -1.02
C ARG A 85 18.83 -15.95 -1.34
N PRO A 86 19.78 -16.83 -1.70
CA PRO A 86 21.08 -16.44 -2.25
C PRO A 86 20.88 -15.60 -3.52
N GLY A 87 21.45 -14.39 -3.54
CA GLY A 87 21.25 -13.42 -4.64
C GLY A 87 20.04 -12.49 -4.48
N GLY A 88 19.20 -12.67 -3.45
CA GLY A 88 18.08 -11.79 -3.14
C GLY A 88 16.88 -11.91 -4.08
N TYR A 89 15.93 -10.97 -3.95
CA TYR A 89 14.79 -10.83 -4.85
C TYR A 89 14.98 -9.61 -5.75
N PHE A 90 14.75 -9.82 -7.05
CA PHE A 90 14.56 -8.72 -7.99
C PHE A 90 13.10 -8.25 -8.01
N ARG A 91 12.86 -7.04 -8.53
CA ARG A 91 11.53 -6.43 -8.60
C ARG A 91 10.56 -7.27 -9.42
N GLU A 92 11.05 -7.86 -10.51
CA GLU A 92 10.29 -8.62 -11.50
C GLU A 92 9.59 -9.84 -10.89
N TYR A 93 10.03 -10.31 -9.72
CA TYR A 93 9.32 -11.36 -9.00
C TYR A 93 7.97 -10.90 -8.44
N LEU A 94 7.77 -9.60 -8.21
CA LEU A 94 6.49 -9.04 -7.79
C LEU A 94 5.46 -9.03 -8.93
N ASP A 95 5.92 -9.01 -10.18
CA ASP A 95 5.06 -9.00 -11.38
C ASP A 95 4.23 -10.30 -11.50
N TYR A 96 4.58 -11.37 -10.75
CA TYR A 96 3.80 -12.60 -10.64
C TYR A 96 2.63 -12.52 -9.63
N TYR A 97 2.49 -11.40 -8.90
CA TYR A 97 1.48 -11.21 -7.88
C TYR A 97 0.66 -9.92 -8.08
N PRO A 98 0.09 -9.67 -9.28
CA PRO A 98 -0.66 -8.45 -9.57
C PRO A 98 -1.89 -8.27 -8.65
N GLN A 99 -2.52 -9.35 -8.21
CA GLN A 99 -3.64 -9.34 -7.25
C GLN A 99 -3.26 -8.75 -5.89
N ASP A 100 -1.97 -8.77 -5.53
CA ASP A 100 -1.46 -8.21 -4.29
C ASP A 100 -0.96 -6.77 -4.48
N GLU A 101 -0.87 -6.25 -5.70
CA GLU A 101 -0.37 -4.90 -5.98
C GLU A 101 -1.46 -3.83 -5.74
N LEU A 102 -1.35 -3.09 -4.64
CA LEU A 102 -2.37 -2.13 -4.21
C LEU A 102 -2.16 -0.74 -4.83
N ALA A 103 -0.91 -0.32 -4.97
CA ALA A 103 -0.57 0.96 -5.56
C ALA A 103 0.90 1.05 -5.99
N VAL A 104 1.17 1.95 -6.94
CA VAL A 104 2.51 2.37 -7.33
C VAL A 104 2.60 3.89 -7.28
N PHE A 105 3.65 4.39 -6.62
CA PHE A 105 3.97 5.81 -6.61
C PHE A 105 5.23 6.07 -7.45
N LEU A 106 5.11 6.93 -8.45
CA LEU A 106 6.21 7.29 -9.35
C LEU A 106 6.63 8.73 -9.09
N VAL A 107 7.93 8.97 -8.91
CA VAL A 107 8.53 10.29 -8.75
C VAL A 107 9.37 10.59 -9.99
N SER A 108 9.10 11.73 -10.61
CA SER A 108 9.81 12.21 -11.79
C SER A 108 10.17 13.68 -11.65
N LYS A 109 11.11 14.18 -12.45
CA LYS A 109 11.42 15.62 -12.49
C LYS A 109 10.34 16.36 -13.28
N CYS A 110 10.05 17.60 -12.89
CA CYS A 110 9.18 18.47 -13.68
C CYS A 110 9.81 18.77 -15.04
N LYS A 111 8.98 18.82 -16.10
CA LYS A 111 9.45 19.04 -17.47
C LYS A 111 10.08 20.42 -17.67
N THR A 112 9.50 21.45 -17.05
CA THR A 112 9.89 22.86 -17.20
C THR A 112 10.92 23.32 -16.17
N ASP A 113 11.01 22.65 -15.02
CA ASP A 113 11.92 22.98 -13.93
C ASP A 113 12.46 21.69 -13.31
N THR A 114 13.60 21.21 -13.81
CA THR A 114 14.16 19.93 -13.41
C THR A 114 14.66 19.90 -11.96
N THR A 115 14.64 21.03 -11.25
CA THR A 115 14.93 21.10 -9.81
C THR A 115 13.74 20.67 -8.96
N LYS A 116 12.53 20.65 -9.54
CA LYS A 116 11.29 20.22 -8.89
C LYS A 116 10.95 18.79 -9.27
N LEU A 117 10.25 18.11 -8.37
CA LEU A 117 9.75 16.75 -8.54
C LEU A 117 8.23 16.73 -8.63
N VAL A 118 7.71 15.78 -9.40
CA VAL A 118 6.29 15.40 -9.45
C VAL A 118 6.11 13.93 -9.17
N GLY A 119 5.24 13.67 -8.19
CA GLY A 119 4.77 12.38 -7.75
C GLY A 119 3.44 12.02 -8.39
N LYS A 120 3.30 10.77 -8.82
CA LYS A 120 2.09 10.23 -9.44
C LYS A 120 1.73 8.93 -8.74
N LEU A 121 0.60 8.92 -8.04
CA LEU A 121 0.04 7.72 -7.45
C LEU A 121 -0.90 7.05 -8.44
N ILE A 122 -0.57 5.81 -8.80
CA ILE A 122 -1.42 4.87 -9.51
C ILE A 122 -2.00 3.95 -8.44
N PHE A 123 -3.31 3.96 -8.27
CA PHE A 123 -4.01 3.21 -7.23
C PHE A 123 -4.89 2.13 -7.88
N TYR A 124 -4.72 0.88 -7.45
CA TYR A 124 -5.42 -0.27 -8.01
C TYR A 124 -6.57 -0.76 -7.13
N GLY A 125 -6.62 -0.35 -5.87
CA GLY A 125 -7.66 -0.78 -4.94
C GLY A 125 -7.36 -2.13 -4.29
N ASN A 126 -8.33 -2.63 -3.54
CA ASN A 126 -8.19 -3.91 -2.85
C ASN A 126 -8.17 -5.12 -3.79
N ASP A 127 -8.69 -4.97 -5.01
CA ASP A 127 -8.72 -6.05 -6.02
C ASP A 127 -7.37 -6.26 -6.73
N GLY A 128 -6.39 -5.39 -6.47
CA GLY A 128 -5.07 -5.46 -7.08
C GLY A 128 -5.04 -4.98 -8.54
N SER A 129 -3.87 -5.03 -9.16
CA SER A 129 -3.65 -4.53 -10.53
C SER A 129 -4.15 -5.49 -11.63
N GLU A 130 -4.54 -6.72 -11.28
CA GLU A 130 -5.02 -7.77 -12.20
C GLU A 130 -6.24 -7.33 -13.02
N TYR A 131 -7.13 -6.51 -12.44
CA TYR A 131 -8.35 -6.06 -13.11
C TYR A 131 -8.15 -4.87 -14.07
N GLY A 132 -6.91 -4.43 -14.31
CA GLY A 132 -6.58 -3.49 -15.38
C GLY A 132 -7.15 -2.08 -15.23
N LEU A 133 -7.75 -1.74 -14.08
CA LEU A 133 -8.22 -0.38 -13.80
C LEU A 133 -7.03 0.51 -13.40
N THR A 134 -6.21 0.86 -14.38
CA THR A 134 -5.14 1.84 -14.20
C THR A 134 -5.73 3.24 -14.20
N LYS A 135 -6.17 3.74 -13.04
CA LYS A 135 -6.47 5.16 -12.88
C LYS A 135 -5.26 5.88 -12.30
N ILE A 136 -4.79 6.89 -13.02
CA ILE A 136 -3.93 7.92 -12.43
C ILE A 136 -4.80 8.67 -11.46
N ASP A 137 -4.63 8.40 -10.18
CA ASP A 137 -5.66 8.73 -9.22
C ASP A 137 -5.30 9.96 -8.39
N THR A 138 -4.01 10.26 -8.22
CA THR A 138 -3.55 11.44 -7.48
C THR A 138 -2.17 11.91 -7.91
N LEU A 139 -2.02 13.22 -8.12
CA LEU A 139 -0.71 13.88 -8.26
C LEU A 139 -0.29 14.44 -6.89
N ILE A 140 0.92 14.10 -6.47
CA ILE A 140 1.53 14.56 -5.21
C ILE A 140 2.81 15.32 -5.61
N TYR A 141 3.14 16.45 -4.98
CA TYR A 141 4.27 17.31 -5.39
C TYR A 141 4.07 17.90 -6.81
N HIS A 142 3.00 18.66 -7.04
CA HIS A 142 2.74 19.19 -8.38
C HIS A 142 3.78 20.25 -8.81
N CYS A 143 4.19 20.18 -10.07
CA CYS A 143 4.88 21.27 -10.75
C CYS A 143 3.90 22.45 -10.89
N LYS A 144 4.31 23.65 -10.50
CA LYS A 144 3.59 24.89 -10.83
C LYS A 144 4.03 25.41 -12.18
#